data_AF-A0AAD2MJ78-F1
#
_entry.id   AF-A0AAD2MJ78-F1
#
_cell.length_a   1.000
_cell.length_b   1.000
_cell.length_c   1.000
_cell.angle_alpha   90.00
_cell.angle_beta   90.00
_cell.angle_gamma   90.00
#
_symmetry.space_group_name_H-M   'P 1'
#
loop_
_entity.id
_entity.type
_entity.pdbx_description
1 polymer ?
#
loop_
_entity_poly.entity_id
_entity_poly.type
_entity_poly.pdbx_seq_one_letter_code
_entity_poly.pdbx_strand_id
1 'polypeptide(L)'
;MQKAIKIMLVLFLMTTVFLPFSNVRAASTDVVNIPDPYLNEGLKSIVGNPFLTELTEANLETISVADISYMNGVPGYAVTGLISDLTGLEKAVNMTK
;
A
#
# COMPACT_ATOMS: atom_id res chain seq x y z
N MET A 1 -40.81 26.48 22.66
CA MET A 1 -39.96 26.23 21.47
C MET A 1 -38.46 26.43 21.75
N GLN A 2 -38.02 27.53 22.37
CA GLN A 2 -36.59 27.78 22.62
C GLN A 2 -35.84 26.70 23.45
N LYS A 3 -36.49 26.09 24.45
CA LYS A 3 -35.84 25.04 25.28
C LYS A 3 -35.50 23.77 24.48
N ALA A 4 -36.37 23.35 23.57
CA ALA A 4 -36.15 22.17 22.72
C ALA A 4 -35.03 22.40 21.71
N ILE A 5 -34.96 23.60 21.11
CA ILE A 5 -33.92 23.99 20.17
C ILE A 5 -32.54 24.00 20.84
N LYS A 6 -32.44 24.52 22.08
CA LYS A 6 -31.18 24.48 22.85
C LYS A 6 -30.68 23.06 23.12
N ILE A 7 -31.59 22.15 23.46
CA ILE A 7 -31.22 20.74 23.74
C ILE A 7 -30.73 20.05 22.46
N MET A 8 -31.43 20.26 21.34
CA MET A 8 -31.02 19.72 20.05
C MET A 8 -29.65 20.24 19.61
N LEU A 9 -29.37 21.53 19.83
CA LEU A 9 -28.10 22.14 19.50
C LEU A 9 -26.95 21.55 20.34
N VAL A 10 -27.16 21.34 21.64
CA VAL A 10 -26.15 20.74 22.54
C VAL A 10 -25.88 19.29 22.17
N LEU A 11 -26.92 18.53 21.81
CA LEU A 11 -26.77 17.14 21.38
C LEU A 11 -25.97 17.05 20.08
N PHE A 12 -26.25 17.93 19.11
CA PHE A 12 -25.49 18.02 17.86
C PHE A 12 -24.02 18.40 18.13
N LEU A 13 -23.77 19.37 19.02
CA LEU A 13 -22.42 19.80 19.37
C LEU A 13 -21.60 18.69 20.06
N MET A 14 -22.23 17.85 20.89
CA MET A 14 -21.53 16.71 21.52
C MET A 14 -21.18 15.60 20.51
N THR A 15 -21.99 15.41 19.47
CA THR A 15 -21.70 14.38 18.45
C THR A 15 -20.53 14.73 17.53
N THR A 16 -20.25 16.02 17.30
CA THR A 16 -19.15 16.44 16.41
C THR A 16 -17.79 16.47 17.10
N VAL A 17 -17.74 16.61 18.43
CA VAL A 17 -16.48 16.62 19.21
C VAL A 17 -15.89 15.21 19.38
N PHE A 18 -16.71 14.17 19.25
CA PHE A 18 -16.30 12.76 19.42
C PHE A 18 -16.09 12.00 18.11
N LEU A 19 -16.01 12.68 16.97
CA LEU A 19 -15.59 12.02 15.74
C LEU A 19 -14.07 11.81 15.82
N PRO A 20 -13.58 10.56 15.86
CA PRO A 20 -12.16 10.33 15.63
C PRO A 20 -11.90 10.77 14.19
N PHE A 21 -11.27 11.93 14.01
CA PHE A 21 -10.64 12.25 12.75
C PHE A 21 -9.52 11.24 12.58
N SER A 22 -9.84 10.09 11.98
CA SER A 22 -8.84 9.16 11.50
C SER A 22 -7.94 9.95 10.57
N ASN A 23 -6.69 10.17 10.97
CA ASN A 23 -5.67 10.71 10.09
C ASN A 23 -5.40 9.65 9.02
N VAL A 24 -6.26 9.58 8.02
CA VAL A 24 -6.04 8.77 6.83
C VAL A 24 -4.96 9.51 6.06
N ARG A 25 -3.70 9.12 6.27
CA ARG A 25 -2.64 9.45 5.32
C ARG A 25 -3.10 8.90 3.98
N ALA A 26 -3.25 9.79 3.00
CA ALA A 26 -3.50 9.35 1.63
C ALA A 26 -2.34 8.42 1.23
N ALA A 27 -2.69 7.26 0.68
CA ALA A 27 -1.72 6.34 0.12
C ALA A 27 -0.93 7.09 -0.98
N SER A 28 0.41 7.03 -0.95
CA SER A 28 1.23 7.61 -2.01
C SER A 28 0.94 6.88 -3.33
N THR A 29 0.31 7.58 -4.27
CA THR A 29 -0.05 7.04 -5.60
C THR A 29 1.08 7.15 -6.60
N ASP A 30 2.26 7.60 -6.18
CA ASP A 30 3.39 7.80 -7.06
C ASP A 30 3.89 6.46 -7.59
N VAL A 31 3.96 6.36 -8.92
CA VAL A 31 4.42 5.16 -9.61
C VAL A 31 5.90 5.01 -9.40
N VAL A 32 6.33 3.80 -9.02
CA VAL A 32 7.73 3.48 -8.75
C VAL A 32 8.35 2.86 -9.99
N ASN A 33 9.45 3.44 -10.43
CA ASN A 33 10.21 2.94 -11.55
C ASN A 33 10.99 1.68 -11.14
N ILE A 34 10.55 0.51 -11.59
CA ILE A 34 11.22 -0.77 -11.40
C ILE A 34 11.63 -1.29 -12.78
N PRO A 35 12.88 -1.03 -13.23
CA PRO A 35 13.33 -1.36 -14.58
C PRO A 35 13.55 -2.85 -14.81
N ASP A 36 13.85 -3.62 -13.75
CA ASP A 36 13.99 -5.08 -13.84
C ASP A 36 12.61 -5.74 -13.89
N PRO A 37 12.26 -6.42 -14.99
CA PRO A 37 10.93 -7.01 -15.15
C PRO A 37 10.69 -8.16 -14.17
N TYR A 38 11.72 -8.91 -13.79
CA TYR A 38 11.57 -10.04 -12.86
C TYR A 38 11.37 -9.56 -11.43
N LEU A 39 12.06 -8.48 -11.05
CA LEU A 39 11.80 -7.80 -9.78
C LEU A 39 10.38 -7.24 -9.74
N ASN A 40 9.94 -6.57 -10.79
CA ASN A 40 8.60 -5.99 -10.87
C ASN A 40 7.51 -7.06 -10.71
N GLU A 41 7.59 -8.15 -11.48
CA GLU A 41 6.62 -9.25 -11.39
C GLU A 41 6.66 -9.97 -10.03
N GLY A 42 7.85 -10.13 -9.45
CA GLY A 42 8.00 -10.67 -8.10
C GLY A 42 7.31 -9.80 -7.06
N LEU A 43 7.52 -8.48 -7.11
CA LEU A 43 6.91 -7.54 -6.17
C LEU A 43 5.39 -7.45 -6.33
N LYS A 44 4.85 -7.48 -7.56
CA LYS A 44 3.39 -7.56 -7.79
C LYS A 44 2.79 -8.81 -7.16
N SER A 45 3.51 -9.93 -7.23
CA SER A 45 3.11 -11.19 -6.59
C SER A 45 3.13 -11.08 -5.07
N ILE A 46 4.15 -10.43 -4.48
CA ILE A 46 4.26 -10.19 -3.03
C ILE A 46 3.14 -9.28 -2.51
N VAL A 47 2.80 -8.23 -3.25
CA VAL A 47 1.68 -7.33 -2.95
C VAL A 47 0.31 -8.04 -3.07
N GLY A 48 0.29 -9.25 -3.64
CA GLY A 48 -0.91 -10.07 -3.78
C GLY A 48 -1.78 -9.68 -4.98
N ASN A 49 -1.25 -8.86 -5.91
CA ASN A 49 -1.95 -8.47 -7.12
C ASN A 49 -1.02 -8.56 -8.35
N PRO A 50 -0.86 -9.77 -8.91
CA PRO A 50 0.04 -10.01 -10.06
C PRO A 50 -0.43 -9.30 -11.33
N PHE A 51 -1.68 -8.84 -11.40
CA PHE A 51 -2.23 -8.16 -12.58
C PHE A 51 -2.10 -6.65 -12.52
N LEU A 52 -1.39 -6.10 -11.53
CA LEU A 52 -1.08 -4.67 -11.49
C LEU A 52 -0.27 -4.30 -12.73
N THR A 53 -0.69 -3.24 -13.41
CA THR A 53 0.09 -2.64 -14.49
C THR A 53 1.37 -2.02 -13.94
N GLU A 54 1.24 -1.30 -12.83
CA GLU A 54 2.32 -0.52 -12.20
C GLU A 54 2.28 -0.68 -10.68
N LEU A 55 3.46 -0.62 -10.05
CA LEU A 55 3.60 -0.58 -8.61
C LEU A 55 3.74 0.86 -8.15
N THR A 56 2.97 1.25 -7.15
CA THR A 56 3.06 2.56 -6.49
C THR A 56 3.86 2.47 -5.22
N GLU A 57 4.30 3.62 -4.70
CA GLU A 57 4.96 3.70 -3.39
C GLU A 57 4.09 3.07 -2.30
N ALA A 58 2.78 3.34 -2.31
CA ALA A 58 1.86 2.71 -1.36
C ALA A 58 1.82 1.18 -1.46
N ASN A 59 1.98 0.59 -2.66
CA ASN A 59 2.07 -0.85 -2.78
C ASN A 59 3.34 -1.38 -2.10
N LEU A 60 4.46 -0.72 -2.33
CA LEU A 60 5.76 -1.13 -1.79
C LEU A 60 5.85 -0.90 -0.27
N GLU A 61 5.20 0.14 0.26
CA GLU A 61 5.09 0.36 1.70
C GLU A 61 4.39 -0.81 2.43
N THR A 62 3.56 -1.62 1.76
CA THR A 62 2.94 -2.80 2.40
C THR A 62 3.89 -3.98 2.53
N ILE A 63 5.01 -3.98 1.81
CA ILE A 63 5.96 -5.09 1.77
C ILE A 63 6.85 -5.04 3.02
N SER A 64 6.75 -6.08 3.84
CA SER A 64 7.62 -6.29 5.01
C SER A 64 8.76 -7.28 4.76
N VAL A 65 8.52 -8.25 3.88
CA VAL A 65 9.50 -9.25 3.44
C VAL A 65 9.35 -9.43 1.94
N ALA A 66 10.47 -9.35 1.21
CA ALA A 66 10.51 -9.62 -0.22
C ALA A 66 11.43 -10.82 -0.49
N ASP A 67 10.87 -12.02 -0.44
CA ASP A 67 11.55 -13.23 -0.89
C ASP A 67 10.97 -13.67 -2.23
N ILE A 68 11.80 -13.60 -3.27
CA ILE A 68 11.45 -13.91 -4.66
C ILE A 68 12.15 -15.20 -5.10
N SER A 69 12.99 -15.78 -4.24
CA SER A 69 13.87 -16.91 -4.55
C SER A 69 13.09 -18.16 -4.96
N TYR A 70 11.92 -18.35 -4.35
CA TYR A 70 11.04 -19.47 -4.64
C TYR A 70 10.11 -19.24 -5.84
N MET A 71 10.07 -18.03 -6.41
CA MET A 71 9.13 -17.73 -7.51
C MET A 71 9.67 -18.16 -8.88
N ASN A 72 10.98 -18.31 -9.01
CA ASN A 72 11.60 -18.71 -10.27
C ASN A 72 11.19 -20.13 -10.68
N GLY A 73 10.55 -20.25 -11.83
CA GLY A 73 10.14 -21.54 -12.40
C GLY A 73 8.93 -22.18 -11.73
N VAL A 74 8.25 -21.47 -10.81
CA VAL A 74 7.03 -21.97 -10.17
C VAL A 74 5.80 -21.65 -11.03
N PRO A 75 4.96 -22.65 -11.36
CA PRO A 75 3.72 -22.43 -12.10
C PRO A 75 2.83 -21.40 -11.40
N GLY A 76 2.45 -20.35 -12.13
CA GLY A 76 1.60 -19.26 -11.61
C GLY A 76 2.35 -17.98 -11.24
N TYR A 77 3.69 -17.97 -11.27
CA TYR A 77 4.50 -16.76 -11.11
C TYR A 77 5.20 -16.40 -12.42
N ALA A 78 5.24 -15.10 -12.76
CA ALA A 78 5.88 -14.61 -13.99
C ALA A 78 7.40 -14.40 -13.85
N VAL A 79 7.97 -14.68 -12.67
CA VAL A 79 9.41 -14.61 -12.40
C VAL A 79 10.10 -15.80 -13.06
N THR A 80 10.88 -15.54 -14.11
CA THR A 80 11.54 -16.58 -14.93
C THR A 80 13.05 -16.41 -15.07
N GLY A 81 13.61 -15.32 -14.52
CA GLY A 81 15.00 -14.96 -14.69
C GLY A 81 15.67 -14.44 -13.42
N LEU A 82 16.95 -14.08 -13.57
CA LEU A 82 17.76 -13.48 -12.51
C LEU A 82 17.43 -12.00 -12.39
N ILE A 83 17.30 -11.53 -11.15
CA ILE A 83 17.17 -10.11 -10.84
C ILE A 83 18.55 -9.49 -10.92
N SER A 84 18.69 -8.46 -11.74
CA SER A 84 19.96 -7.78 -12.04
C SER A 84 19.98 -6.34 -11.57
N ASP A 85 18.82 -5.72 -11.38
CA ASP A 85 18.65 -4.36 -10.90
C ASP A 85 17.62 -4.33 -9.77
N LEU A 86 17.99 -3.67 -8.66
CA LEU A 86 17.19 -3.54 -7.44
C LEU A 86 16.54 -2.15 -7.31
N THR A 87 16.65 -1.30 -8.33
CA THR A 87 16.06 0.02 -8.38
C THR A 87 14.55 -0.04 -8.12
N GLY A 88 14.06 0.83 -7.25
CA GLY A 88 12.67 0.90 -6.80
C GLY A 88 12.43 0.27 -5.43
N LEU A 89 13.28 -0.66 -4.97
CA LEU A 89 13.16 -1.27 -3.63
C LEU A 89 13.40 -0.28 -2.49
N GLU A 90 14.09 0.82 -2.74
CA GLU A 90 14.28 1.87 -1.73
C GLU A 90 12.96 2.49 -1.25
N LYS A 91 11.86 2.29 -2.00
CA LYS A 91 10.50 2.72 -1.64
C LYS A 91 9.76 1.73 -0.75
N ALA A 92 10.26 0.50 -0.59
CA ALA A 92 9.69 -0.50 0.32
C ALA A 92 10.20 -0.30 1.76
N VAL A 93 9.78 0.81 2.39
CA VAL A 93 10.33 1.31 3.66
C VAL A 93 10.16 0.39 4.86
N ASN A 94 9.24 -0.57 4.77
CA ASN A 94 8.91 -1.51 5.85
C ASN A 94 9.66 -2.85 5.75
N MET A 95 10.56 -3.01 4.76
CA MET A 95 11.34 -4.23 4.61
C MET A 95 12.29 -4.44 5.81
N THR A 96 12.15 -5.58 6.48
CA THR A 96 13.14 -6.01 7.47
C THR A 96 14.45 -6.38 6.79
N LYS A 97 15.55 -5.81 7.28
CA LYS A 97 16.92 -6.10 6.85
C LYS A 97 17.39 -7.49 7.26
#